data_AF-A0A1G4SE87-F1
#
_entry.id   AF-A0A1G4SE87-F1
#
_cell.length_a   1.000
_cell.length_b   1.000
_cell.length_c   1.000
_cell.angle_alpha   90.00
_cell.angle_beta   90.00
_cell.angle_gamma   90.00
#
_symmetry.space_group_name_H-M   'P 1'
#
loop_
_entity.id
_entity.type
_entity.pdbx_description
1 polymer ?
#
loop_
_entity_poly.entity_id
_entity_poly.type
_entity_poly.pdbx_seq_one_letter_code
_entity_poly.pdbx_strand_id
1 'polypeptide(L)'
;MSICIKDHIQNMNLVIGCTVGCPYCYARNNTRRYHIIDDFEKPQFFQGKLRMMEKKKPQNFLLTGMSDLSGWHEEWREEVFKKIAEN
;
A
#
# COMPACT_ATOMS: atom_id res chain seq x y z
N MET A 1 1.27 28.70 11.69
CA MET A 1 2.28 27.93 10.94
C MET A 1 1.54 27.00 10.00
N SER A 2 1.84 27.02 8.70
CA SER A 2 1.36 25.99 7.79
C SER A 2 2.13 24.69 8.06
N ILE A 3 1.41 23.57 8.17
CA ILE A 3 2.02 22.25 8.30
C ILE A 3 2.03 21.62 6.90
N CYS A 4 3.13 20.97 6.52
CA CYS A 4 3.22 20.32 5.22
C CYS A 4 2.31 19.07 5.22
N ILE A 5 1.48 18.90 4.19
CA ILE A 5 0.56 17.76 4.09
C ILE A 5 1.30 16.40 4.16
N LYS A 6 2.55 16.35 3.69
CA LYS A 6 3.38 15.14 3.72
C LYS A 6 3.65 14.68 5.15
N ASP A 7 3.71 15.59 6.11
CA ASP A 7 3.94 15.27 7.53
C ASP A 7 2.72 14.61 8.18
N HIS A 8 1.55 14.71 7.54
CA HIS A 8 0.31 14.06 7.97
C HIS A 8 0.05 12.72 7.29
N ILE A 9 0.77 12.38 6.21
CA ILE A 9 0.53 11.18 5.42
C ILE A 9 1.52 10.08 5.84
N GLN A 10 0.99 8.93 6.23
CA GLN A 10 1.78 7.74 6.51
C GLN A 10 1.73 6.80 5.29
N ASN A 11 2.91 6.43 4.78
CA ASN A 11 3.00 5.46 3.69
C ASN A 11 2.81 4.05 4.24
N MET A 12 1.78 3.34 3.78
CA MET A 12 1.44 1.99 4.24
C MET A 12 1.08 1.12 3.03
N ASN A 13 2.11 0.57 2.38
CA ASN A 13 1.92 -0.30 1.23
C ASN A 13 1.36 -1.67 1.66
N LEU A 14 0.05 -1.85 1.51
CA LEU A 14 -0.65 -3.09 1.87
C LEU A 14 -0.44 -4.18 0.82
N VAL A 15 -0.43 -3.80 -0.45
CA VAL A 15 -0.02 -4.67 -1.56
C VAL A 15 1.28 -4.13 -2.13
N ILE A 16 2.20 -5.03 -2.46
CA ILE A 16 3.45 -4.71 -3.14
C ILE A 16 3.50 -5.54 -4.43
N GLY A 17 3.81 -4.89 -5.55
CA GLY A 17 3.80 -5.51 -6.87
C GLY A 17 2.71 -4.94 -7.76
N CYS A 18 2.92 -5.03 -9.07
CA CYS A 18 2.01 -4.52 -10.09
C CYS A 18 2.27 -5.20 -11.45
N THR A 19 1.20 -5.51 -12.17
CA THR A 19 1.22 -6.18 -13.49
C THR A 19 1.31 -5.22 -14.68
N VAL A 20 1.14 -3.90 -14.45
CA VAL A 20 1.01 -2.90 -15.53
C VAL A 20 2.27 -2.78 -16.40
N GLY A 21 3.45 -3.07 -15.85
CA GLY A 21 4.65 -3.11 -16.68
C GLY A 21 5.29 -1.75 -17.00
N CYS A 22 4.99 -0.66 -16.27
CA CYS A 22 5.58 0.66 -16.56
C CYS A 22 7.13 0.66 -16.55
N PRO A 23 7.79 1.21 -17.58
CA PRO A 23 9.26 1.22 -17.68
C PRO A 23 9.93 2.11 -16.62
N TYR A 24 9.22 3.12 -16.12
CA TYR A 24 9.69 4.07 -15.11
C TYR A 24 9.22 3.74 -13.68
N CYS A 25 8.72 2.52 -13.44
CA CYS A 25 8.13 2.17 -12.15
C CYS A 25 9.16 2.21 -11.02
N TYR A 26 9.08 3.22 -10.15
CA TYR A 26 9.97 3.35 -8.99
C TYR A 26 9.79 2.20 -7.99
N ALA A 27 8.54 1.71 -7.84
CA ALA A 27 8.22 0.62 -6.93
C ALA A 27 8.93 -0.68 -7.35
N ARG A 28 8.98 -0.98 -8.65
CA ARG A 28 9.72 -2.12 -9.20
C ARG A 28 11.21 -2.03 -8.86
N ASN A 29 11.81 -0.85 -9.06
CA ASN A 29 13.22 -0.63 -8.77
C ASN A 29 13.53 -0.75 -7.27
N ASN A 30 12.66 -0.23 -6.40
CA ASN A 30 12.78 -0.38 -4.95
C ASN A 30 12.65 -1.84 -4.51
N THR A 31 11.65 -2.56 -5.00
CA THR A 31 11.47 -3.99 -4.69
C THR A 31 12.68 -4.80 -5.11
N ARG A 32 13.22 -4.56 -6.32
CA ARG A 32 14.43 -5.23 -6.81
C ARG A 32 15.66 -4.92 -5.96
N ARG A 33 15.82 -3.66 -5.53
CA ARG A 33 16.97 -3.22 -4.72
C ARG A 33 16.97 -3.80 -3.31
N TYR A 34 15.80 -3.85 -2.68
CA TYR A 34 15.66 -4.25 -1.27
C TYR A 34 15.14 -5.67 -1.09
N HIS A 35 14.92 -6.41 -2.18
CA HIS A 35 14.43 -7.79 -2.17
C HIS A 35 13.14 -7.94 -1.33
N ILE A 36 12.19 -7.02 -1.52
CA ILE A 36 10.98 -6.96 -0.69
C ILE A 36 10.05 -8.14 -0.98
N ILE A 37 9.89 -8.50 -2.26
CA ILE A 37 9.19 -9.68 -2.76
C ILE A 37 9.99 -10.25 -3.94
N ASP A 38 9.84 -11.56 -4.20
CA ASP A 38 10.61 -12.26 -5.24
C ASP A 38 10.26 -11.81 -6.66
N ASP A 39 8.96 -11.65 -6.93
CA ASP A 39 8.44 -11.32 -8.25
C ASP A 39 7.50 -10.12 -8.18
N PHE A 40 7.95 -8.97 -8.70
CA PHE A 40 7.15 -7.74 -8.68
C PHE A 40 5.89 -7.83 -9.54
N GLU A 41 5.88 -8.69 -10.55
CA GLU A 41 4.74 -8.86 -11.46
C GLU A 41 3.67 -9.78 -10.86
N LYS A 42 3.93 -10.36 -9.67
CA LYS A 42 2.96 -11.11 -8.86
C LYS A 42 2.69 -10.33 -7.56
N PRO A 43 1.69 -9.44 -7.54
CA PRO A 43 1.36 -8.66 -6.35
C PRO A 43 1.13 -9.53 -5.13
N GLN A 44 1.68 -9.12 -3.98
CA GLN A 44 1.52 -9.81 -2.70
C GLN A 44 0.84 -8.89 -1.68
N PHE A 45 -0.16 -9.43 -0.98
CA PHE A 45 -0.90 -8.73 0.08
C PHE A 45 -0.29 -8.98 1.46
N PHE A 46 -0.01 -7.90 2.19
CA PHE A 46 0.59 -7.89 3.51
C PHE A 46 -0.45 -7.56 4.59
N GLN A 47 -1.37 -8.50 4.82
CA GLN A 47 -2.48 -8.38 5.77
C GLN A 47 -2.03 -7.93 7.17
N GLY A 48 -0.88 -8.39 7.65
CA GLY A 48 -0.33 -8.01 8.96
C GLY A 48 -0.10 -6.50 9.16
N LYS A 49 -0.07 -5.70 8.10
CA LYS A 49 0.01 -4.22 8.18
C LYS A 49 -1.32 -3.58 8.58
N LEU A 50 -2.46 -4.26 8.42
CA LEU A 50 -3.78 -3.76 8.82
C LEU A 50 -3.89 -3.43 10.31
N ARG A 51 -3.04 -4.02 11.16
CA ARG A 51 -2.95 -3.66 12.59
C ARG A 51 -2.69 -2.17 12.84
N MET A 52 -2.10 -1.45 11.88
CA MET A 52 -1.87 -0.01 12.00
C MET A 52 -3.17 0.81 11.93
N MET A 53 -4.25 0.26 11.37
CA MET A 53 -5.58 0.86 11.31
C MET A 53 -6.42 0.61 12.57
N GLU A 54 -5.94 -0.20 13.53
CA GLU A 54 -6.69 -0.51 14.76
C GLU A 54 -6.68 0.63 15.78
N LYS A 55 -5.77 1.58 15.61
CA LYS A 55 -5.68 2.77 16.44
C LYS A 55 -6.82 3.73 16.07
N LYS A 56 -7.87 3.75 16.89
CA LYS A 56 -9.04 4.64 16.78
C LYS A 56 -8.69 6.12 16.88
N LYS A 57 -8.20 6.67 15.77
CA LYS A 57 -7.92 8.10 15.59
C LYS A 57 -7.94 8.45 14.10
N PRO A 58 -8.08 9.74 13.76
CA PRO A 58 -7.89 10.20 12.39
C PRO A 58 -6.47 9.91 11.90
N GLN A 59 -6.34 9.22 10.77
CA GLN A 59 -5.07 8.83 10.16
C GLN A 59 -5.17 8.98 8.64
N ASN A 60 -4.17 9.59 8.01
CA ASN A 60 -4.10 9.68 6.55
C ASN A 60 -3.07 8.66 6.05
N PHE A 61 -3.52 7.69 5.25
CA PHE A 61 -2.67 6.65 4.71
C PHE A 61 -2.54 6.74 3.20
N LEU A 62 -1.32 6.56 2.69
CA LEU A 62 -1.08 6.25 1.28
C LEU A 62 -0.89 4.73 1.15
N LEU A 63 -1.86 4.07 0.51
CA LEU A 63 -1.92 2.60 0.47
C LEU A 63 -1.27 1.97 -0.77
N THR A 64 -1.18 2.74 -1.86
CA THR A 64 -0.85 2.29 -3.22
C THR A 64 0.48 2.86 -3.70
N GLY A 65 1.44 3.12 -2.79
CA GLY A 65 2.76 3.59 -3.22
C GLY A 65 3.54 2.52 -3.99
N MET A 66 3.36 1.25 -3.63
CA MET A 66 4.11 0.12 -4.20
C MET A 66 3.25 -0.86 -5.01
N SER A 67 2.01 -0.49 -5.30
CA SER A 67 1.05 -1.29 -6.07
C SER A 67 0.00 -0.40 -6.72
N ASP A 68 -0.78 -0.96 -7.65
CA ASP A 68 -1.91 -0.28 -8.28
C ASP A 68 -3.23 -0.86 -7.76
N LEU A 69 -4.16 0.00 -7.31
CA LEU A 69 -5.45 -0.43 -6.75
C LEU A 69 -6.29 -1.25 -7.74
N SER A 70 -6.17 -0.97 -9.04
CA SER A 70 -6.92 -1.70 -10.08
C SER A 70 -6.50 -3.17 -10.19
N GLY A 71 -5.26 -3.48 -9.80
CA GLY A 71 -4.72 -4.83 -9.78
C GLY A 71 -4.93 -5.58 -8.46
N TRP A 72 -5.59 -4.97 -7.47
CA TRP A 72 -5.87 -5.65 -6.21
C TRP A 72 -7.00 -6.66 -6.40
N HIS A 73 -6.82 -7.84 -5.83
CA HIS A 73 -7.89 -8.81 -5.74
C HIS A 73 -9.08 -8.27 -4.95
N GLU A 74 -10.28 -8.77 -5.23
CA GLU A 74 -11.52 -8.29 -4.59
C GLU A 74 -11.50 -8.54 -3.09
N GLU A 75 -11.08 -9.73 -2.67
CA GLU A 75 -10.99 -10.10 -1.25
C GLU A 75 -10.06 -9.17 -0.46
N TRP A 76 -8.96 -8.70 -1.05
CA TRP A 76 -8.05 -7.77 -0.40
C TRP A 76 -8.69 -6.39 -0.26
N ARG A 77 -9.38 -5.92 -1.31
CA ARG A 77 -10.05 -4.61 -1.29
C ARG A 77 -11.16 -4.58 -0.25
N GLU A 78 -11.99 -5.62 -0.20
CA GLU A 78 -13.06 -5.75 0.78
C GLU A 78 -12.53 -5.75 2.22
N GLU A 79 -11.48 -6.52 2.50
CA GLU A 79 -10.87 -6.57 3.83
C GLU A 79 -10.32 -5.20 4.26
N VAL A 80 -9.60 -4.53 3.35
CA VAL A 80 -9.02 -3.21 3.61
C VAL A 80 -10.11 -2.16 3.85
N PHE A 81 -11.14 -2.12 3.00
CA PHE A 81 -12.24 -1.16 3.15
C PHE A 81 -13.07 -1.42 4.40
N LYS A 82 -13.31 -2.68 4.76
CA LYS A 82 -13.94 -3.03 6.03
C LYS A 82 -13.14 -2.49 7.21
N LYS A 83 -11.81 -2.69 7.22
CA LYS A 83 -10.94 -2.19 8.30
C LYS A 83 -10.92 -0.67 8.38
N ILE A 84 -10.97 0.02 7.24
CA ILE A 84 -11.08 1.49 7.19
C ILE A 84 -12.43 1.95 7.76
N ALA A 85 -13.52 1.29 7.41
CA ALA A 85 -14.86 1.63 7.90
C ALA A 85 -15.03 1.36 9.41
N GLU A 86 -14.29 0.40 9.96
CA GLU A 86 -14.31 0.11 11.39
C GLU A 86 -13.62 1.21 12.20
N ASN A 87 -12.58 1.88 11.68
CA ASN A 87 -11.74 2.86 12.40
C ASN A 87 -12.49 4.13 12.82
#